data_AF-A0A9D8WNV8-F1
#
_entry.id   AF-A0A9D8WNV8-F1
#
_cell.length_a   1.000
_cell.length_b   1.000
_cell.length_c   1.000
_cell.angle_alpha   90.00
_cell.angle_beta   90.00
_cell.angle_gamma   90.00
#
_symmetry.space_group_name_H-M   'P 1'
#
loop_
_entity.id
_entity.type
_entity.pdbx_description
1 polymer ?
#
loop_
_entity_poly.entity_id
_entity_poly.type
_entity_poly.pdbx_seq_one_letter_code
_entity_poly.pdbx_strand_id
1 'polypeptide(L)'
;ETGKKIVRTENEIRFSQIGETLVPYQLSSGEKQMLVILLTVLVEDQQPYVLFMDEPEVSLHVDWQERLIDIILKMNPNVQIILTTHSPAVVMNGWMDRVTEVSDITS
;
A
#
# COMPACT_ATOMS: atom_id res chain seq x y z
N GLU A 1 0.55 -3.63 19.14
CA GLU A 1 -0.53 -4.31 18.37
C GLU A 1 -1.80 -3.49 18.46
N THR A 2 -2.39 -3.10 17.33
CA THR A 2 -3.45 -2.07 17.26
C THR A 2 -4.87 -2.57 17.58
N GLY A 3 -5.03 -3.82 18.04
CA GLY A 3 -6.32 -4.37 18.49
C GLY A 3 -7.40 -4.52 17.40
N LYS A 4 -7.06 -4.31 16.12
CA LYS A 4 -8.02 -4.37 15.00
C LYS A 4 -8.36 -5.83 14.67
N LYS A 5 -9.66 -6.18 14.64
CA LYS A 5 -10.18 -7.50 14.26
C LYS A 5 -11.11 -7.36 13.04
N ILE A 6 -11.03 -8.31 12.10
CA ILE A 6 -11.87 -8.36 10.90
C ILE A 6 -13.16 -9.13 11.24
N VAL A 7 -14.32 -8.51 11.06
CA VAL A 7 -15.65 -9.14 11.24
C VAL A 7 -16.23 -9.49 9.87
N ARG A 8 -16.50 -10.78 9.63
CA ARG A 8 -16.87 -11.37 8.31
C ARG A 8 -18.35 -11.76 8.17
N THR A 9 -19.26 -11.10 8.88
CA THR A 9 -20.69 -11.49 8.91
C THR A 9 -21.59 -10.69 7.96
N GLU A 10 -21.05 -9.68 7.28
CA GLU A 10 -21.78 -8.87 6.27
C GLU A 10 -20.86 -8.65 5.06
N ASN A 11 -21.42 -8.40 3.87
CA ASN A 11 -20.66 -8.06 2.66
C ASN A 11 -19.92 -6.70 2.75
N GLU A 12 -19.74 -6.17 3.95
CA GLU A 12 -19.12 -4.88 4.25
C GLU A 12 -17.80 -5.07 4.99
N ILE A 13 -16.76 -4.37 4.54
CA ILE A 13 -15.49 -4.28 5.28
C ILE A 13 -15.68 -3.30 6.43
N ARG A 14 -15.59 -3.79 7.67
CA ARG A 14 -15.63 -2.97 8.89
C ARG A 14 -14.28 -2.96 9.60
N PHE A 15 -13.93 -1.81 10.15
CA PHE A 15 -12.72 -1.56 10.92
C PHE A 15 -13.11 -1.29 12.37
N SER A 16 -12.25 -1.66 13.32
CA SER A 16 -12.44 -1.36 14.75
C SER A 16 -11.37 -0.36 15.20
N GLN A 17 -11.77 0.75 15.80
CA GLN A 17 -10.87 1.73 16.41
C GLN A 17 -11.40 2.10 17.80
N ILE A 18 -10.66 1.75 18.86
CA ILE A 18 -10.97 2.13 20.26
C ILE A 18 -12.41 1.71 20.66
N GLY A 19 -12.87 0.54 20.18
CA GLY A 19 -14.21 0.03 20.46
C GLY A 19 -15.32 0.59 19.56
N GLU A 20 -15.02 1.56 18.70
CA GLU A 20 -15.93 2.02 17.66
C GLU A 20 -15.73 1.19 16.38
N THR A 21 -16.85 0.94 15.70
CA THR A 21 -16.85 0.30 14.39
C THR A 21 -16.89 1.36 13.31
N LEU A 22 -15.85 1.40 12.50
CA LEU A 22 -15.73 2.28 11.35
C LEU A 22 -16.00 1.50 10.06
N VAL A 23 -16.59 2.21 9.13
CA VAL A 23 -16.79 1.82 7.74
C VAL A 23 -15.71 2.44 6.83
N PRO A 24 -15.53 1.97 5.58
CA PRO A 24 -14.47 2.47 4.71
C PRO A 24 -14.54 3.98 4.44
N TYR A 25 -15.74 4.57 4.41
CA TYR A 25 -15.90 6.01 4.17
C TYR A 25 -15.41 6.90 5.34
N GLN A 26 -15.30 6.34 6.55
CA GLN A 26 -14.81 7.05 7.75
C GLN A 26 -13.28 7.02 7.90
N LEU A 27 -12.57 6.26 7.06
CA LEU A 27 -11.11 6.20 7.09
C LEU A 27 -10.46 7.52 6.61
N SER A 28 -9.26 7.79 7.10
CA SER A 28 -8.42 8.87 6.56
C SER A 28 -8.07 8.60 5.09
N SER A 29 -7.65 9.64 4.35
CA SER A 29 -7.24 9.49 2.94
C SER A 29 -6.12 8.44 2.78
N GLY A 30 -5.12 8.47 3.65
CA GLY A 30 -4.02 7.50 3.64
C GLY A 30 -4.47 6.07 3.94
N GLU A 31 -5.37 5.90 4.91
CA GLU A 31 -5.94 4.56 5.20
C GLU A 31 -6.78 4.03 4.03
N LYS A 32 -7.55 4.89 3.36
CA LYS A 32 -8.29 4.51 2.14
C LYS A 32 -7.35 4.10 1.02
N GLN A 33 -6.28 4.86 0.80
CA GLN A 33 -5.28 4.56 -0.21
C GLN A 33 -4.59 3.22 0.06
N MET A 34 -4.15 2.98 1.30
CA MET A 34 -3.62 1.67 1.71
C MET A 34 -4.62 0.55 1.48
N LEU A 35 -5.87 0.75 1.90
CA LEU A 35 -6.91 -0.26 1.71
C LEU A 35 -7.09 -0.64 0.24
N VAL A 36 -7.14 0.36 -0.65
CA VAL A 36 -7.27 0.14 -2.10
C VAL A 36 -6.09 -0.66 -2.63
N ILE A 37 -4.85 -0.28 -2.29
CA ILE A 37 -3.63 -0.99 -2.74
C ILE A 37 -3.66 -2.45 -2.29
N LEU A 38 -3.94 -2.69 -0.99
CA LEU A 38 -3.95 -4.04 -0.43
C LEU A 38 -5.06 -4.90 -1.03
N LEU A 39 -6.25 -4.33 -1.27
CA LEU A 39 -7.35 -5.05 -1.91
C LEU A 39 -7.02 -5.41 -3.36
N THR A 40 -6.40 -4.50 -4.12
CA THR A 40 -5.93 -4.79 -5.48
C THR A 40 -4.96 -5.97 -5.48
N VAL A 41 -3.98 -5.97 -4.57
CA VAL A 41 -3.00 -7.06 -4.45
C VAL A 41 -3.66 -8.39 -4.03
N LEU A 42 -4.68 -8.32 -3.19
CA LEU A 42 -5.42 -9.49 -2.70
C LEU A 42 -6.32 -10.11 -3.78
N VAL A 43 -6.87 -9.31 -4.68
CA VAL A 43 -7.73 -9.81 -5.78
C VAL A 43 -6.92 -10.62 -6.79
N GLU A 44 -5.67 -10.24 -7.04
CA GLU A 44 -4.75 -10.94 -7.94
C GLU A 44 -4.07 -12.16 -7.25
N ASP A 45 -4.82 -12.88 -6.42
CA ASP A 45 -4.43 -13.99 -5.53
C ASP A 45 -3.25 -14.86 -6.03
N GLN A 46 -2.04 -14.48 -5.62
CA GLN A 46 -0.74 -15.06 -5.99
C GLN A 46 -0.44 -15.16 -7.50
N GLN A 47 -1.26 -14.55 -8.35
CA GLN A 47 -1.02 -14.47 -9.78
C GLN A 47 0.14 -13.51 -10.06
N PRO A 48 0.95 -13.78 -11.08
CA PRO A 48 1.96 -12.83 -11.55
C PRO A 48 1.28 -11.69 -12.31
N TYR A 49 1.48 -10.45 -11.86
CA TYR A 49 0.99 -9.25 -12.51
C TYR A 49 1.91 -8.05 -12.27
N VAL A 50 1.72 -6.99 -13.04
CA VAL A 50 2.45 -5.72 -12.88
C VAL A 50 1.55 -4.69 -12.23
N LEU A 51 1.99 -4.14 -11.10
CA LEU A 51 1.30 -3.09 -10.36
C LEU A 51 1.95 -1.73 -10.68
N PHE A 52 1.18 -0.86 -11.34
CA PHE A 52 1.56 0.53 -11.58
C PHE A 52 0.94 1.44 -10.53
N MET A 53 1.74 2.32 -9.92
CA MET A 53 1.26 3.31 -8.96
C MET A 53 1.90 4.67 -9.24
N ASP A 54 1.07 5.71 -9.22
CA ASP A 54 1.55 7.10 -9.33
C ASP A 54 1.45 7.76 -7.96
N GLU A 55 2.59 8.15 -7.40
CA GLU A 55 2.75 8.77 -6.08
C GLU A 55 1.86 8.13 -4.98
N PRO A 56 1.99 6.82 -4.71
CA PRO A 56 1.13 6.12 -3.75
C PRO A 56 1.28 6.64 -2.30
N GLU A 57 2.29 7.48 -2.02
CA GLU A 57 2.65 7.99 -0.71
C GLU A 57 2.00 9.31 -0.30
N VAL A 58 1.36 10.06 -1.22
CA VAL A 58 0.96 11.47 -0.99
C VAL A 58 0.10 11.64 0.27
N SER A 59 -0.74 10.66 0.59
CA SER A 59 -1.60 10.69 1.78
C SER A 59 -1.10 9.80 2.94
N LEU A 60 0.07 9.17 2.81
CA LEU A 60 0.59 8.21 3.77
C LEU A 60 1.55 8.86 4.77
N HIS A 61 1.44 8.46 6.04
CA HIS A 61 2.46 8.76 7.05
C HIS A 61 3.79 8.09 6.69
N VAL A 62 4.92 8.69 7.04
CA VAL A 62 6.28 8.22 6.68
C VAL A 62 6.50 6.73 7.01
N ASP A 63 6.04 6.28 8.17
CA ASP A 63 6.14 4.87 8.58
C ASP A 63 5.43 3.89 7.61
N TRP A 64 4.37 4.33 6.94
CA TRP A 64 3.67 3.54 5.93
C TRP A 64 4.41 3.56 4.59
N GLN A 65 5.06 4.68 4.25
CA GLN A 65 5.84 4.81 3.02
C GLN A 65 6.99 3.80 3.01
N GLU A 66 7.75 3.71 4.10
CA GLU A 66 8.89 2.79 4.25
C GLU A 66 8.50 1.30 4.19
N ARG A 67 7.23 0.99 4.48
CA ARG A 67 6.72 -0.39 4.59
C ARG A 67 5.87 -0.79 3.39
N LEU A 68 5.53 0.15 2.51
CA LEU A 68 4.56 -0.06 1.43
C LEU A 68 4.96 -1.24 0.54
N ILE A 69 6.18 -1.19 -0.01
CA ILE A 69 6.71 -2.21 -0.93
C ILE A 69 6.78 -3.57 -0.23
N ASP A 70 7.31 -3.61 0.99
CA ASP A 70 7.43 -4.84 1.78
C ASP A 70 6.09 -5.51 2.06
N ILE A 71 5.05 -4.72 2.34
CA ILE A 71 3.70 -5.24 2.60
C ILE A 71 3.13 -5.85 1.32
N ILE A 72 3.26 -5.17 0.18
CA ILE A 72 2.78 -5.66 -1.12
C ILE A 72 3.45 -6.99 -1.47
N LEU A 73 4.78 -7.06 -1.37
CA LEU A 73 5.54 -8.28 -1.66
C LEU A 73 5.28 -9.43 -0.69
N LYS A 74 4.97 -9.13 0.58
CA LYS A 74 4.52 -10.16 1.54
C LYS A 74 3.16 -10.74 1.19
N MET A 75 2.28 -9.95 0.59
CA MET A 75 0.95 -10.40 0.18
C MET A 75 1.00 -11.19 -1.13
N ASN A 76 1.75 -10.70 -2.12
CA ASN A 76 1.97 -11.41 -3.38
C ASN A 76 3.45 -11.28 -3.78
N PRO A 77 4.28 -12.33 -3.61
CA PRO A 77 5.70 -12.28 -3.99
C PRO A 77 5.94 -12.31 -5.50
N ASN A 78 4.90 -12.61 -6.30
CA ASN A 78 4.98 -12.70 -7.76
C ASN A 78 4.64 -11.38 -8.47
N VAL A 79 4.31 -10.32 -7.72
CA VAL A 79 3.99 -9.02 -8.30
C VAL A 79 5.26 -8.26 -8.70
N GLN A 80 5.25 -7.65 -9.88
CA GLN A 80 6.22 -6.65 -10.27
C GLN A 80 5.66 -5.26 -9.96
N ILE A 81 6.38 -4.45 -9.20
CA ILE A 81 5.93 -3.11 -8.81
C ILE A 81 6.69 -2.07 -9.63
N ILE A 82 5.95 -1.15 -10.25
CA ILE A 82 6.47 0.05 -10.90
C ILE A 82 5.75 1.24 -10.28
N LEU A 83 6.50 2.11 -9.62
CA LEU A 83 5.92 3.29 -8.98
C LEU A 83 6.76 4.54 -9.20
N THR A 84 6.10 5.68 -9.26
CA THR A 84 6.71 7.01 -9.17
C THR A 84 6.56 7.53 -7.76
N THR A 85 7.55 8.28 -7.27
CA THR A 85 7.52 8.86 -5.94
C THR A 85 8.39 10.10 -5.88
N HIS A 86 7.96 11.09 -5.08
CA HIS A 86 8.79 12.23 -4.68
C HIS A 86 9.43 12.02 -3.30
N SER A 87 9.06 10.96 -2.60
CA SER A 87 9.53 10.66 -1.24
C SER A 87 10.62 9.60 -1.23
N PRO A 88 11.84 9.92 -0.74
CA PRO A 88 12.88 8.91 -0.59
C PRO A 88 12.50 7.82 0.42
N ALA A 89 11.58 8.09 1.36
CA ALA A 89 11.17 7.13 2.39
C ALA A 89 10.63 5.81 1.79
N VAL A 90 10.01 5.86 0.61
CA VAL A 90 9.48 4.67 -0.07
C VAL A 90 10.59 3.67 -0.43
N VAL A 91 11.79 4.15 -0.73
CA VAL A 91 12.92 3.33 -1.22
C VAL A 91 14.04 3.12 -0.19
N MET A 92 13.99 3.85 0.92
CA MET A 92 15.01 3.81 1.98
C MET A 92 15.18 2.43 2.62
N ASN A 93 14.16 1.58 2.57
CA ASN A 93 14.18 0.23 3.13
C ASN A 93 14.74 -0.83 2.15
N GLY A 94 15.92 -0.55 1.60
CA GLY A 94 16.68 -1.53 0.80
C GLY A 94 16.35 -1.59 -0.69
N TRP A 95 15.67 -0.58 -1.25
CA TRP A 95 15.25 -0.55 -2.66
C TRP A 95 16.02 0.48 -3.51
N MET A 96 17.04 1.14 -2.95
CA MET A 96 17.84 2.17 -3.65
C MET A 96 18.53 1.66 -4.92
N ASP A 97 18.86 0.37 -5.00
CA ASP A 97 19.46 -0.27 -6.17
C ASP A 97 18.49 -0.44 -7.35
N ARG A 98 17.20 -0.19 -7.14
CA ARG A 98 16.12 -0.32 -8.13
C ARG A 98 15.45 1.01 -8.45
N VAL A 99 16.13 2.13 -8.18
CA VAL A 99 15.65 3.48 -8.47
C VAL A 99 16.25 3.96 -9.79
N THR A 100 15.44 4.62 -10.60
CA THR A 100 15.89 5.34 -11.80
C THR A 100 15.41 6.77 -11.69
N GLU A 101 16.33 7.73 -11.81
CA GLU A 101 15.95 9.14 -11.80
C GLU A 101 15.32 9.51 -13.14
N VAL A 102 14.31 10.37 -13.12
CA VAL A 102 13.61 10.80 -14.34
C VAL A 102 14.58 11.51 -15.30
N SER A 103 15.56 12.24 -14.78
CA SER A 103 16.63 12.89 -15.55
C SER A 103 17.44 11.89 -16.39
N ASP A 104 17.65 10.67 -15.89
CA ASP A 104 18.43 9.64 -16.58
C ASP A 104 17.66 9.03 -17.76
N ILE A 105 16.33 9.19 -17.79
CA ILE A 105 15.45 8.64 -18.84
C ILE A 105 15.29 9.64 -19.99
N THR A 106 15.30 10.94 -19.68
CA THR A 106 15.11 12.00 -20.67
C THR A 106 16.37 12.40 -21.44
N SER A 107 17.52 11.81 -21.07
CA SER A 107 18.84 12.09 -21.65
C SER A 107 19.20 11.10 -22.76
#